data_AF-A0A136KSX2-F1
#
_entry.id   AF-A0A136KSX2-F1
#
_cell.length_a   1.000
_cell.length_b   1.000
_cell.length_c   1.000
_cell.angle_alpha   90.00
_cell.angle_beta   90.00
_cell.angle_gamma   90.00
#
_symmetry.space_group_name_H-M   'P 1'
#
loop_
_entity.id
_entity.type
_entity.pdbx_description
1 polymer ?
#
loop_
_entity_poly.entity_id
_entity_poly.type
_entity_poly.pdbx_seq_one_letter_code
_entity_poly.pdbx_strand_id
1 'polypeptide(L)'
;MTGPGQTVPISLVLTAPSTDGAYRSEWKLQTPDNINFGVGMYDSPFYAEIQVSASDKPQQYGVTALNAYYVREPKTGCPANSLYTFYVTVTTNGPTEFSYFWSQKDGNDSKVKHVEIESATNTTFTREWKFGRANSQGAKWVAFTITEPVEKTIKLDFEFVCP
;
A
#
# COMPACT_ATOMS: atom_id res chain seq x y z
N MET A 1 -41.97 24.37 2.34
CA MET A 1 -43.20 23.66 2.75
C MET A 1 -43.38 22.48 1.82
N THR A 2 -43.56 21.29 2.37
CA THR A 2 -43.63 20.03 1.61
C THR A 2 -45.03 19.50 1.80
N GLY A 3 -45.76 19.30 0.70
CA GLY A 3 -47.16 18.88 0.76
C GLY A 3 -47.29 17.37 1.04
N PRO A 4 -48.48 16.90 1.48
CA PRO A 4 -48.78 15.48 1.54
C PRO A 4 -48.47 14.78 0.20
N GLY A 5 -47.81 13.63 0.26
CA GLY A 5 -47.42 12.85 -0.92
C GLY A 5 -46.16 13.34 -1.66
N GLN A 6 -45.50 14.40 -1.17
CA GLN A 6 -44.24 14.86 -1.78
C GLN A 6 -43.01 14.18 -1.19
N THR A 7 -42.00 13.96 -2.03
CA THR A 7 -40.69 13.46 -1.64
C THR A 7 -39.70 14.61 -1.52
N VAL A 8 -38.90 14.58 -0.46
CA VAL A 8 -37.92 15.63 -0.16
C VAL A 8 -36.59 14.96 0.12
N PRO A 9 -35.53 15.26 -0.65
CA PRO A 9 -34.22 14.74 -0.33
C PRO A 9 -33.69 15.42 0.93
N ILE A 10 -33.17 14.62 1.86
CA ILE A 10 -32.48 15.09 3.06
C ILE A 10 -31.03 14.65 2.93
N SER A 11 -30.10 15.58 3.11
CA SER A 11 -28.66 15.32 2.99
C SER A 11 -27.95 15.78 4.25
N LEU A 12 -27.08 14.93 4.78
CA LEU A 12 -26.19 15.24 5.89
C LEU A 12 -24.75 15.03 5.43
N VAL A 13 -23.87 15.96 5.80
CA VAL A 13 -22.43 15.78 5.66
C VAL A 13 -21.91 15.18 6.96
N LEU A 14 -21.31 14.00 6.88
CA LEU A 14 -20.74 13.28 8.02
C LEU A 14 -19.22 13.14 7.84
N THR A 15 -18.49 13.14 8.95
CA THR A 15 -17.05 12.84 8.97
C THR A 15 -16.84 11.47 9.61
N ALA A 16 -16.12 10.59 8.92
CA ALA A 16 -15.76 9.28 9.45
C ALA A 16 -14.85 9.43 10.68
N PRO A 17 -15.08 8.68 11.77
CA PRO A 17 -14.18 8.66 12.92
C PRO A 17 -12.75 8.23 12.56
N SER A 18 -11.77 8.65 13.36
CA SER A 18 -10.36 8.29 13.16
C SER A 18 -10.02 6.87 13.65
N THR A 19 -10.86 6.29 14.49
CA THR A 19 -10.69 4.95 15.06
C THR A 19 -11.41 3.90 14.22
N ASP A 20 -10.79 2.74 14.03
CA ASP A 20 -11.38 1.64 13.28
C ASP A 20 -12.61 1.10 14.01
N GLY A 21 -13.63 0.70 13.26
CA GLY A 21 -14.85 0.15 13.83
C GLY A 21 -16.09 0.35 12.97
N ALA A 22 -17.18 -0.29 13.42
CA ALA A 22 -18.52 -0.07 12.90
C ALA A 22 -19.15 1.12 13.62
N TYR A 23 -19.66 2.08 12.87
CA TYR A 23 -20.31 3.27 13.41
C TYR A 23 -21.70 3.42 12.82
N ARG A 24 -22.67 3.73 13.68
CA ARG A 24 -24.07 3.94 13.31
C ARG A 24 -24.57 5.25 13.90
N SER A 25 -25.27 6.02 13.08
CA SER A 25 -25.90 7.28 13.46
C SER A 25 -27.38 7.20 13.14
N GLU A 26 -28.23 7.35 14.16
CA GLU A 26 -29.68 7.20 14.07
C GLU A 26 -30.40 8.55 14.19
N TRP A 27 -31.46 8.72 13.41
CA TRP A 27 -32.18 9.98 13.28
C TRP A 27 -33.69 9.76 13.25
N LYS A 28 -34.41 10.72 13.84
CA LYS A 28 -35.84 10.95 13.64
C LYS A 28 -36.03 12.41 13.21
N LEU A 29 -37.09 12.68 12.46
CA LEU A 29 -37.51 14.03 12.14
C LEU A 29 -38.31 14.62 13.30
N GLN A 30 -38.34 15.94 13.42
CA GLN A 30 -39.07 16.62 14.48
C GLN A 30 -39.98 17.70 13.88
N THR A 31 -41.21 17.76 14.34
CA THR A 31 -42.15 18.84 14.03
C THR A 31 -41.83 20.12 14.82
N PRO A 32 -42.32 21.30 14.40
CA PRO A 32 -42.16 22.53 15.18
C PRO A 32 -42.70 22.45 16.62
N ASP A 33 -43.67 21.56 16.87
CA ASP A 33 -44.26 21.31 18.20
C ASP A 33 -43.45 20.31 19.04
N ASN A 34 -42.20 20.01 18.64
CA ASN A 34 -41.27 19.07 19.27
C ASN A 34 -41.68 17.59 19.24
N ILE A 35 -42.65 17.22 18.39
CA ILE A 35 -43.05 15.82 18.19
C ILE A 35 -42.09 15.15 17.21
N ASN A 36 -41.41 14.09 17.64
CA ASN A 36 -40.53 13.29 16.80
C ASN A 36 -41.33 12.26 15.99
N PHE A 37 -40.91 12.02 14.76
CA PHE A 37 -41.44 10.98 13.90
C PHE A 37 -40.35 10.36 13.01
N GLY A 38 -40.47 9.06 12.77
CA GLY A 38 -39.56 8.23 12.01
C GLY A 38 -40.24 7.60 10.79
N VAL A 39 -39.80 6.39 10.44
CA VAL A 39 -40.27 5.67 9.27
C VAL A 39 -41.06 4.41 9.64
N GLY A 40 -42.02 4.05 8.79
CA GLY A 40 -42.84 2.85 8.94
C GLY A 40 -43.88 2.90 10.06
N MET A 41 -44.58 1.79 10.28
CA MET A 41 -45.67 1.69 11.26
C MET A 41 -45.23 1.77 12.72
N TYR A 42 -43.94 1.55 12.99
CA TYR A 42 -43.37 1.53 14.34
C TYR A 42 -42.64 2.81 14.71
N ASP A 43 -42.73 3.85 13.88
CA ASP A 43 -42.04 5.11 14.13
C ASP A 43 -40.52 4.90 14.33
N SER A 44 -39.90 4.04 13.53
CA SER A 44 -38.49 3.66 13.71
C SER A 44 -37.55 4.78 13.27
N PRO A 45 -36.40 4.99 13.93
CA PRO A 45 -35.36 5.87 13.39
C PRO A 45 -34.83 5.28 12.08
N PHE A 46 -34.38 6.18 11.20
CA PHE A 46 -33.55 5.81 10.05
C PHE A 46 -32.08 6.09 10.38
N TYR A 47 -31.16 5.43 9.70
CA TYR A 47 -29.75 5.46 10.10
C TYR A 47 -28.81 5.52 8.90
N ALA A 48 -27.61 6.01 9.18
CA ALA A 48 -26.43 5.81 8.36
C ALA A 48 -25.47 4.91 9.15
N GLU A 49 -24.96 3.87 8.51
CA GLU A 49 -23.98 2.94 9.09
C GLU A 49 -22.77 2.84 8.17
N ILE A 50 -21.58 2.92 8.75
CA ILE A 50 -20.30 2.82 8.04
C ILE A 50 -19.37 1.87 8.78
N GLN A 51 -18.50 1.23 8.01
CA GLN A 51 -17.31 0.55 8.53
C GLN A 51 -16.11 1.45 8.25
N VAL A 52 -15.35 1.80 9.29
CA VAL A 52 -14.06 2.49 9.14
C VAL A 52 -12.95 1.46 9.32
N SER A 53 -12.11 1.29 8.29
CA SER A 53 -10.89 0.49 8.37
C SER A 53 -9.65 1.33 8.11
N ALA A 54 -8.50 0.91 8.62
CA ALA A 54 -7.21 1.53 8.32
C ALA A 54 -6.93 1.64 6.81
N SER A 55 -7.41 0.69 6.00
CA SER A 55 -7.29 0.70 4.53
C SER A 55 -8.14 1.78 3.85
N ASP A 56 -9.23 2.23 4.49
CA ASP A 56 -10.14 3.25 3.95
C ASP A 56 -9.72 4.68 4.33
N LYS A 57 -8.76 4.83 5.24
CA LYS A 57 -8.22 6.15 5.59
C LYS A 57 -7.31 6.62 4.45
N PRO A 58 -7.41 7.88 4.01
CA PRO A 58 -6.41 8.43 3.11
C PRO A 58 -5.04 8.28 3.79
N GLN A 59 -4.17 7.44 3.21
CA GLN A 59 -2.82 7.24 3.75
C GLN A 59 -2.07 8.56 3.69
N GLN A 60 -2.04 9.26 4.83
CA GLN A 60 -1.30 10.51 4.97
C GLN A 60 0.20 10.27 4.76
N TYR A 61 0.68 9.10 5.18
CA TYR A 61 2.06 8.66 5.05
C TYR A 61 2.14 7.30 4.37
N GLY A 62 3.19 7.10 3.59
CA GLY A 62 3.46 5.86 2.87
C GLY A 62 4.69 5.97 1.99
N VAL A 63 4.90 4.93 1.17
CA VAL A 63 5.97 4.92 0.18
C VAL A 63 5.57 5.78 -1.01
N THR A 64 6.38 6.81 -1.30
CA THR A 64 6.12 7.77 -2.39
C THR A 64 6.92 7.47 -3.65
N ALA A 65 8.14 6.95 -3.51
CA ALA A 65 8.99 6.61 -4.65
C ALA A 65 9.85 5.37 -4.40
N LEU A 66 10.19 4.68 -5.49
CA LEU A 66 11.16 3.60 -5.54
C LEU A 66 12.21 3.94 -6.59
N ASN A 67 13.48 3.95 -6.21
CA ASN A 67 14.61 4.11 -7.13
C ASN A 67 15.51 2.89 -6.99
N ALA A 68 15.98 2.34 -8.11
CA ALA A 68 16.76 1.12 -8.09
C ALA A 68 17.95 1.21 -9.04
N TYR A 69 19.06 0.62 -8.63
CA TYR A 69 20.24 0.43 -9.46
C TYR A 69 20.99 -0.83 -9.02
N TYR A 70 21.95 -1.27 -9.82
CA TYR A 70 22.83 -2.38 -9.45
C TYR A 70 24.28 -2.07 -9.82
N VAL A 71 25.19 -2.76 -9.15
CA VAL A 71 26.62 -2.77 -9.47
C VAL A 71 27.07 -4.21 -9.69
N ARG A 72 28.12 -4.38 -10.49
CA ARG A 72 28.75 -5.67 -10.76
C ARG A 72 30.22 -5.64 -10.37
N GLU A 73 30.68 -6.66 -9.65
CA GLU A 73 32.07 -6.89 -9.29
C GLU A 73 32.55 -8.28 -9.72
N PRO A 74 33.66 -8.38 -10.50
CA PRO A 74 34.38 -7.29 -11.14
C PRO A 74 33.52 -6.57 -12.20
N LYS A 75 33.93 -5.37 -12.62
CA LYS A 75 33.17 -4.62 -13.65
C LYS A 75 33.18 -5.31 -15.02
N THR A 76 34.23 -6.10 -15.32
CA THR A 76 34.42 -6.78 -16.60
C THR A 76 34.97 -8.21 -16.42
N GLY A 77 34.90 -9.02 -17.48
CA GLY A 77 35.42 -10.39 -17.51
C GLY A 77 34.53 -11.41 -16.79
N CYS A 78 34.91 -12.69 -16.88
CA CYS A 78 34.23 -13.79 -16.21
C CYS A 78 35.17 -14.60 -15.31
N PRO A 79 35.53 -14.05 -14.13
CA PRO A 79 36.19 -14.84 -13.10
C PRO A 79 35.25 -15.97 -12.62
N ALA A 80 35.77 -16.84 -11.76
CA ALA A 80 35.00 -17.91 -11.15
C ALA A 80 33.69 -17.41 -10.51
N ASN A 81 33.65 -16.17 -10.03
CA ASN A 81 32.50 -15.56 -9.36
C ASN A 81 32.36 -14.09 -9.75
N SER A 82 31.23 -13.72 -10.35
CA SER A 82 30.80 -12.33 -10.57
C SER A 82 29.66 -12.01 -9.62
N LEU A 83 29.82 -10.99 -8.78
CA LEU A 83 28.83 -10.56 -7.82
C LEU A 83 28.03 -9.39 -8.38
N TYR A 84 26.70 -9.48 -8.32
CA TYR A 84 25.78 -8.39 -8.60
C TYR A 84 25.15 -7.95 -7.28
N THR A 85 25.26 -6.66 -6.98
CA THR A 85 24.65 -6.06 -5.79
C THR A 85 23.59 -5.06 -6.23
N PHE A 86 22.35 -5.32 -5.84
CA PHE A 86 21.17 -4.54 -6.17
C PHE A 86 20.82 -3.64 -5.00
N TYR A 87 20.55 -2.37 -5.30
CA TYR A 87 20.15 -1.36 -4.34
C TYR A 87 18.79 -0.83 -4.72
N VAL A 88 17.87 -0.78 -3.75
CA VAL A 88 16.56 -0.14 -3.90
C VAL A 88 16.41 0.89 -2.79
N THR A 89 16.32 2.16 -3.18
CA THR A 89 16.00 3.26 -2.28
C THR A 89 14.50 3.47 -2.27
N VAL A 90 13.90 3.36 -1.08
CA VAL A 90 12.50 3.60 -0.80
C VAL A 90 12.37 4.96 -0.15
N THR A 91 11.57 5.85 -0.75
CA THR A 91 11.27 7.19 -0.21
C THR A 91 9.93 7.17 0.50
N THR A 92 9.88 7.61 1.75
CA THR A 92 8.66 7.77 2.54
C THR A 92 8.42 9.25 2.88
N ASN A 93 7.15 9.65 2.99
CA ASN A 93 6.76 11.02 3.34
C ASN A 93 6.40 11.21 4.83
N GLY A 94 6.61 10.19 5.67
CA GLY A 94 6.37 10.26 7.11
C GLY A 94 6.46 8.88 7.77
N PRO A 95 5.98 8.75 9.03
CA PRO A 95 5.92 7.48 9.73
C PRO A 95 5.06 6.47 8.96
N THR A 96 5.60 5.29 8.65
CA THR A 96 4.90 4.25 7.88
C THR A 96 5.48 2.88 8.16
N GLU A 97 4.64 1.85 8.08
CA GLU A 97 5.07 0.46 8.03
C GLU A 97 4.81 -0.12 6.62
N PHE A 98 5.66 -1.05 6.18
CA PHE A 98 5.44 -1.79 4.96
C PHE A 98 6.14 -3.16 4.97
N SER A 99 5.60 -4.08 4.19
CA SER A 99 6.13 -5.44 4.01
C SER A 99 6.75 -5.57 2.62
N TYR A 100 7.93 -6.17 2.50
CA TYR A 100 8.58 -6.36 1.19
C TYR A 100 9.29 -7.72 1.05
N PHE A 101 9.51 -8.14 -0.19
CA PHE A 101 10.42 -9.25 -0.53
C PHE A 101 11.16 -8.99 -1.85
N TRP A 102 12.22 -9.76 -2.07
CA TRP A 102 12.96 -9.79 -3.33
C TRP A 102 12.57 -11.03 -4.13
N SER A 103 12.29 -10.86 -5.42
CA SER A 103 12.18 -11.98 -6.36
C SER A 103 13.28 -11.93 -7.39
N GLN A 104 13.69 -13.09 -7.88
CA GLN A 104 14.81 -13.22 -8.83
C GLN A 104 14.47 -14.21 -9.95
N LYS A 105 15.09 -14.04 -11.13
CA LYS A 105 14.79 -14.90 -12.29
C LYS A 105 15.00 -16.40 -12.05
N ASP A 106 15.89 -16.78 -11.14
CA ASP A 106 16.14 -18.18 -10.80
C ASP A 106 15.14 -18.76 -9.78
N GLY A 107 14.15 -17.97 -9.35
CA GLY A 107 13.17 -18.36 -8.34
C GLY A 107 13.70 -18.36 -6.92
N ASN A 108 14.94 -17.89 -6.68
CA ASN A 108 15.50 -17.77 -5.34
C ASN A 108 14.98 -16.51 -4.63
N ASP A 109 13.68 -16.49 -4.38
CA ASP A 109 12.99 -15.37 -3.77
C ASP A 109 13.32 -15.28 -2.27
N SER A 110 13.37 -14.07 -1.73
CA SER A 110 13.53 -13.87 -0.29
C SER A 110 12.22 -14.10 0.45
N LYS A 111 12.32 -14.40 1.74
CA LYS A 111 11.17 -14.27 2.64
C LYS A 111 10.69 -12.81 2.69
N VAL A 112 9.42 -12.64 3.00
CA VAL A 112 8.83 -11.33 3.33
C VAL A 112 9.50 -10.78 4.59
N LYS A 113 9.76 -9.49 4.60
CA LYS A 113 10.32 -8.71 5.71
C LYS A 113 9.43 -7.53 6.00
N HIS A 114 9.24 -7.22 7.28
CA HIS A 114 8.50 -6.07 7.75
C HIS A 114 9.46 -4.92 8.09
N VAL A 115 9.06 -3.70 7.76
CA VAL A 115 9.84 -2.48 7.99
C VAL A 115 8.93 -1.45 8.63
N GLU A 116 9.41 -0.85 9.71
CA GLU A 116 8.83 0.34 10.33
C GLU A 116 9.74 1.53 10.07
N ILE A 117 9.15 2.65 9.67
CA ILE A 117 9.82 3.92 9.42
C ILE A 117 9.18 4.95 10.35
N GLU A 118 9.99 5.63 11.16
CA GLU A 118 9.51 6.57 12.18
C GLU A 118 9.28 7.99 11.64
N SER A 119 9.86 8.36 10.50
CA SER A 119 9.74 9.69 9.90
C SER A 119 10.06 9.67 8.40
N ALA A 120 9.76 10.77 7.71
CA ALA A 120 10.03 10.89 6.27
C ALA A 120 11.53 10.69 5.97
N THR A 121 11.87 9.70 5.15
CA THR A 121 13.27 9.35 4.88
C THR A 121 13.45 8.60 3.56
N ASN A 122 14.72 8.42 3.19
CA ASN A 122 15.15 7.54 2.11
C ASN A 122 15.92 6.36 2.71
N THR A 123 15.34 5.16 2.62
CA THR A 123 15.97 3.93 3.14
C THR A 123 16.42 3.06 1.98
N THR A 124 17.67 2.61 2.00
CA THR A 124 18.23 1.74 0.94
C THR A 124 18.30 0.29 1.40
N PHE A 125 17.74 -0.59 0.58
CA PHE A 125 17.75 -2.04 0.76
C PHE A 125 18.66 -2.69 -0.26
N THR A 126 19.33 -3.76 0.16
CA THR A 126 20.35 -4.43 -0.65
C THR A 126 20.03 -5.91 -0.85
N ARG A 127 20.29 -6.41 -2.06
CA ARG A 127 20.29 -7.84 -2.40
C ARG A 127 21.56 -8.18 -3.18
N GLU A 128 22.14 -9.33 -2.89
CA GLU A 128 23.30 -9.83 -3.63
C GLU A 128 22.93 -11.08 -4.42
N TRP A 129 23.48 -11.19 -5.62
CA TRP A 129 23.37 -12.38 -6.45
C TRP A 129 24.71 -12.70 -7.11
N LYS A 130 25.22 -13.88 -6.79
CA LYS A 130 26.50 -14.37 -7.28
C LYS A 130 26.29 -15.29 -8.47
N PHE A 131 26.96 -14.99 -9.57
CA PHE A 131 27.01 -15.82 -10.77
C PHE A 131 28.39 -16.44 -10.94
N GLY A 132 28.44 -17.76 -11.02
CA GLY A 132 29.60 -18.50 -11.46
C GLY A 132 29.70 -18.57 -12.99
N ARG A 133 30.89 -18.92 -13.48
CA ARG A 133 31.18 -19.03 -14.93
C ARG A 133 30.25 -19.99 -15.68
N ALA A 134 29.74 -21.03 -15.01
CA ALA A 134 28.87 -22.03 -15.61
C ALA A 134 27.37 -21.68 -15.53
N ASN A 135 27.00 -20.57 -14.87
CA ASN A 135 25.61 -20.14 -14.82
C ASN A 135 25.11 -19.73 -16.22
N SER A 136 23.81 -19.89 -16.45
CA SER A 136 23.20 -19.56 -17.73
C SER A 136 23.38 -18.07 -18.06
N GLN A 137 23.94 -17.78 -19.22
CA GLN A 137 24.16 -16.41 -19.69
C GLN A 137 22.88 -15.78 -20.25
N GLY A 138 22.92 -14.49 -20.57
CA GLY A 138 21.83 -13.70 -21.13
C GLY A 138 20.98 -12.99 -20.08
N ALA A 139 19.83 -12.46 -20.51
CA ALA A 139 18.96 -11.61 -19.70
C ALA A 139 18.59 -12.23 -18.33
N LYS A 140 18.68 -11.42 -17.28
CA LYS A 140 18.34 -11.71 -15.89
C LYS A 140 17.50 -10.57 -15.32
N TRP A 141 16.83 -10.84 -14.20
CA TRP A 141 16.09 -9.81 -13.48
C TRP A 141 16.06 -10.07 -11.98
N VAL A 142 15.98 -8.98 -11.23
CA VAL A 142 15.64 -8.95 -9.80
C VAL A 142 14.51 -7.94 -9.61
N ALA A 143 13.53 -8.24 -8.78
CA ALA A 143 12.48 -7.31 -8.41
C ALA A 143 12.41 -7.14 -6.89
N PHE A 144 12.04 -5.94 -6.47
CA PHE A 144 11.70 -5.59 -5.10
C PHE A 144 10.22 -5.26 -5.06
N THR A 145 9.47 -6.05 -4.31
CA THR A 145 8.01 -5.95 -4.22
C THR A 145 7.62 -5.63 -2.79
N ILE A 146 6.97 -4.49 -2.61
CA ILE A 146 6.21 -4.14 -1.42
C ILE A 146 4.82 -4.76 -1.58
N THR A 147 4.38 -5.53 -0.60
CA THR A 147 3.08 -6.25 -0.64
C THR A 147 1.98 -5.50 0.10
N GLU A 148 2.35 -4.76 1.14
CA GLU A 148 1.43 -4.05 2.04
C GLU A 148 2.06 -2.72 2.46
N PRO A 149 1.26 -1.67 2.70
CA PRO A 149 -0.21 -1.63 2.59
C PRO A 149 -0.73 -1.48 1.15
N VAL A 150 0.12 -1.01 0.23
CA VAL A 150 -0.20 -0.87 -1.20
C VAL A 150 0.89 -1.57 -1.99
N GLU A 151 0.49 -2.47 -2.89
CA GLU A 151 1.43 -3.20 -3.72
C GLU A 151 2.22 -2.25 -4.63
N LYS A 152 3.55 -2.30 -4.52
CA LYS A 152 4.48 -1.55 -5.38
C LYS A 152 5.66 -2.42 -5.73
N THR A 153 5.99 -2.50 -7.01
CA THR A 153 7.12 -3.30 -7.49
C THR A 153 8.04 -2.45 -8.35
N ILE A 154 9.34 -2.59 -8.12
CA ILE A 154 10.38 -2.12 -9.05
C ILE A 154 11.20 -3.31 -9.51
N LYS A 155 11.38 -3.44 -10.83
CA LYS A 155 12.12 -4.53 -11.47
C LYS A 155 13.37 -3.97 -12.13
N LEU A 156 14.50 -4.60 -11.85
CA LEU A 156 15.79 -4.35 -12.49
C LEU A 156 16.08 -5.49 -13.46
N ASP A 157 16.04 -5.16 -14.75
CA ASP A 157 16.54 -6.04 -15.81
C ASP A 157 18.04 -5.78 -16.03
N PHE A 158 18.82 -6.85 -16.17
CA PHE A 158 20.25 -6.79 -16.43
C PHE A 158 20.68 -7.99 -17.26
N GLU A 159 21.91 -7.96 -17.77
CA GLU A 159 22.48 -9.08 -18.50
C GLU A 159 23.65 -9.70 -17.76
N PHE A 160 23.65 -11.03 -17.67
CA PHE A 160 24.83 -11.77 -17.25
C PHE A 160 25.49 -12.35 -18.51
N VAL A 161 26.61 -11.76 -18.90
CA VAL A 161 27.41 -12.21 -20.05
C VAL A 161 28.84 -12.47 -19.59
N CYS A 162 29.40 -13.56 -20.11
CA CYS A 162 30.82 -13.85 -20.07
C CYS A 162 31.42 -13.52 -21.44
N PRO A 163 32.03 -12.34 -21.61
CA PRO A 163 32.83 -12.06 -22.80
C PRO A 163 34.06 -12.98 -22.88
#